data_AF-A0A832RC33-F1
#
_entry.id   AF-A0A832RC33-F1
#
_cell.length_a   1.000
_cell.length_b   1.000
_cell.length_c   1.000
_cell.angle_alpha   90.00
_cell.angle_beta   90.00
_cell.angle_gamma   90.00
#
_symmetry.space_group_name_H-M   'P 1'
#
loop_
_entity.id
_entity.type
_entity.pdbx_description
1 polymer ?
#
loop_
_entity_poly.entity_id
_entity_poly.type
_entity_poly.pdbx_seq_one_letter_code
_entity_poly.pdbx_strand_id
1 'polypeptide(L)'
;MLKKFKFKGINKETNYFEGWYLKLISKNNKAKAFIFGVSLNEKDPHSFIQVVDSNGSKYFRFSVDDFFYNENLIFINNNILHPELLKIDIP
;
A
#
# COMPACT_ATOMS: atom_id res chain seq x y z
N MET A 1 -8.81 15.64 -13.02
CA MET A 1 -8.64 15.70 -11.56
C MET A 1 -7.81 14.49 -11.14
N LEU A 2 -6.60 14.69 -10.60
CA LEU A 2 -5.77 13.59 -10.09
C LEU A 2 -6.53 12.87 -8.96
N LYS A 3 -6.60 11.54 -9.02
CA LYS A 3 -7.13 10.74 -7.90
C LYS A 3 -6.21 10.99 -6.70
N LYS A 4 -6.78 11.31 -5.54
CA LYS A 4 -6.04 11.49 -4.29
C LYS A 4 -6.08 10.20 -3.49
N PHE A 5 -4.93 9.71 -3.02
CA PHE A 5 -4.92 8.72 -1.94
C PHE A 5 -5.23 9.44 -0.65
N LYS A 6 -6.30 9.05 0.02
CA LYS A 6 -6.67 9.58 1.34
C LYS A 6 -6.72 8.42 2.30
N PHE A 7 -6.20 8.61 3.50
CA PHE A 7 -6.44 7.72 4.62
C PHE A 7 -7.75 8.12 5.29
N LYS A 8 -8.68 7.17 5.39
CA LYS A 8 -9.98 7.35 6.03
C LYS A 8 -10.01 6.75 7.44
N GLY A 9 -8.98 5.99 7.82
CA GLY A 9 -8.85 5.35 9.13
C GLY A 9 -8.44 6.24 10.30
N ILE A 10 -8.34 7.57 10.11
CA ILE A 10 -7.81 8.52 11.12
C ILE A 10 -8.48 8.38 12.49
N ASN A 11 -9.78 8.04 12.52
CA ASN A 11 -10.58 7.89 13.74
C ASN A 11 -11.08 6.44 13.95
N LYS A 12 -10.40 5.45 13.35
CA LYS A 12 -10.76 4.05 13.46
C LYS A 12 -9.69 3.33 14.26
N GLU A 13 -10.07 2.87 15.45
CA GLU A 13 -9.12 2.29 16.41
C GLU A 13 -9.07 0.76 16.35
N THR A 14 -10.13 0.09 15.89
CA THR A 14 -10.18 -1.39 15.81
C THR A 14 -10.93 -1.89 14.58
N ASN A 15 -10.61 -3.11 14.16
CA ASN A 15 -11.26 -3.85 13.06
C ASN A 15 -11.32 -3.08 11.74
N TYR A 16 -10.28 -2.29 11.48
CA TYR A 16 -10.18 -1.46 10.29
C TYR A 16 -9.11 -1.99 9.34
N PHE A 17 -9.42 -1.94 8.05
CA PHE A 17 -8.49 -2.24 6.99
C PHE A 17 -8.63 -1.17 5.91
N GLU A 18 -7.51 -0.66 5.43
CA GLU A 18 -7.48 0.21 4.27
C GLU A 18 -6.29 -0.12 3.39
N GLY A 19 -6.48 0.01 2.08
CA GLY A 19 -5.42 -0.20 1.11
C GLY A 19 -5.57 0.69 -0.11
N TRP A 20 -4.43 1.01 -0.70
CA TRP A 20 -4.29 1.79 -1.92
C TRP A 20 -3.49 0.97 -2.90
N TYR A 21 -3.86 1.05 -4.18
CA TYR A 21 -3.14 0.31 -5.20
C TYR A 21 -2.81 1.17 -6.40
N LEU A 22 -1.66 0.86 -7.00
CA LEU A 22 -1.23 1.36 -8.29
C LEU A 22 -0.99 0.18 -9.21
N LYS A 23 -1.68 0.17 -10.35
CA LYS A 23 -1.50 -0.83 -11.41
C LYS A 23 -0.70 -0.20 -12.55
N LEU A 24 0.49 -0.73 -12.80
CA LEU A 24 1.32 -0.37 -13.93
C LEU A 24 1.06 -1.33 -15.09
N ILE A 25 0.85 -0.78 -16.29
CA ILE A 25 0.69 -1.54 -17.53
C ILE A 25 1.81 -1.11 -18.46
N SER A 26 2.60 -2.08 -18.89
CA SER A 26 3.71 -1.87 -19.84
C SER A 26 3.20 -1.89 -21.28
N LYS A 27 4.03 -1.42 -22.22
CA LYS A 27 3.70 -1.36 -23.66
C LYS A 27 3.32 -2.72 -24.27
N ASN A 28 3.79 -3.83 -23.70
CA ASN A 28 3.46 -5.19 -24.14
C ASN A 28 2.34 -5.84 -23.31
N ASN A 29 1.47 -5.04 -22.68
CA ASN A 29 0.34 -5.47 -21.86
C ASN A 29 0.68 -6.32 -20.63
N LYS A 30 1.96 -6.40 -20.21
CA LYS A 30 2.30 -6.96 -18.89
C LYS A 30 1.86 -5.97 -17.82
N ALA A 31 1.17 -6.47 -16.80
CA ALA A 31 0.68 -5.67 -15.69
C ALA A 31 1.36 -6.07 -14.38
N LYS A 32 1.63 -5.08 -13.54
CA LYS A 32 2.08 -5.27 -12.15
C LYS A 32 1.30 -4.31 -11.25
N ALA A 33 0.68 -4.84 -10.20
CA ALA A 33 -0.02 -4.06 -9.20
C ALA A 33 0.76 -4.05 -7.89
N PHE A 34 0.85 -2.88 -7.29
CA PHE A 34 1.41 -2.67 -5.95
C PHE A 34 0.28 -2.21 -5.05
N ILE A 35 0.06 -2.92 -3.96
CA ILE A 35 -1.00 -2.66 -2.99
C ILE A 35 -0.32 -2.36 -1.68
N PHE A 36 -0.45 -1.14 -1.18
CA PHE A 36 -0.04 -0.76 0.16
C PHE A 36 -1.27 -0.83 1.04
N GLY A 37 -1.15 -1.38 2.24
CA GLY A 37 -2.28 -1.40 3.16
C GLY A 37 -1.89 -1.49 4.62
N VAL A 38 -2.88 -1.22 5.45
CA VAL A 38 -2.80 -1.27 6.90
C VAL A 38 -4.01 -2.01 7.45
N SER A 39 -3.77 -2.90 8.40
CA SER A 39 -4.74 -3.62 9.20
C SER A 39 -4.58 -3.15 10.65
N LEU A 40 -5.64 -2.54 11.20
CA LEU A 40 -5.76 -2.15 12.60
C LEU A 40 -6.61 -3.19 13.35
N ASN A 41 -6.40 -4.48 13.04
CA ASN A 41 -7.02 -5.57 13.77
C ASN A 41 -6.42 -5.65 15.19
N GLU A 42 -7.23 -5.92 16.21
CA GLU A 42 -6.79 -6.00 17.60
C GLU A 42 -5.75 -7.10 17.86
N LYS A 43 -5.87 -8.24 17.18
CA LYS A 43 -5.00 -9.41 17.39
C LYS A 43 -3.77 -9.40 16.50
N ASP A 44 -3.88 -8.74 15.35
CA ASP A 44 -2.87 -8.80 14.31
C ASP A 44 -2.73 -7.43 13.60
N PRO A 45 -2.36 -6.36 14.31
CA PRO A 45 -2.13 -5.08 13.68
C PRO A 45 -0.85 -5.14 12.85
N HIS A 46 -0.92 -4.74 11.58
CA HIS A 46 0.24 -4.72 10.70
C HIS A 46 0.01 -3.82 9.51
N SER A 47 1.09 -3.42 8.87
CA SER A 47 1.07 -2.87 7.52
C SER A 47 1.69 -3.86 6.54
N PHE A 48 1.39 -3.69 5.25
CA PHE A 48 1.88 -4.61 4.23
C PHE A 48 1.98 -3.96 2.86
N ILE A 49 2.86 -4.53 2.05
CA ILE A 49 2.92 -4.29 0.62
C ILE A 49 2.68 -5.62 -0.08
N GLN A 50 1.65 -5.69 -0.92
CA GLN A 50 1.38 -6.84 -1.76
C GLN A 50 1.67 -6.50 -3.22
N VAL A 51 2.48 -7.31 -3.87
CA VAL A 51 2.82 -7.19 -5.29
C VAL A 51 2.15 -8.31 -6.04
N VAL A 52 1.42 -7.98 -7.12
CA VAL A 52 0.70 -8.93 -7.96
C VAL A 52 1.09 -8.72 -9.41
N ASP A 53 1.52 -9.79 -10.08
CA ASP A 53 1.74 -9.82 -11.53
C ASP A 53 1.28 -11.15 -12.13
N SER A 54 1.62 -11.41 -13.40
CA SER A 54 1.23 -12.64 -14.09
C SER A 54 1.81 -13.92 -13.47
N ASN A 55 2.88 -13.80 -12.67
CA ASN A 55 3.55 -14.95 -12.06
C ASN A 55 2.99 -15.25 -10.65
N GLY A 56 2.10 -14.41 -10.13
CA GLY A 56 1.42 -14.63 -8.86
C GLY A 56 1.43 -13.41 -7.94
N SER A 57 1.32 -13.68 -6.65
CA SER A 57 1.29 -12.66 -5.61
C SER A 57 2.40 -12.88 -4.58
N LYS A 58 3.07 -11.80 -4.20
CA LYS A 58 4.01 -11.75 -3.07
C LYS A 58 3.48 -10.77 -2.03
N TYR A 59 3.51 -11.17 -0.76
CA TYR A 59 3.04 -10.39 0.37
C TYR A 59 4.21 -10.08 1.30
N PHE A 60 4.52 -8.80 1.46
CA PHE A 60 5.58 -8.29 2.31
C PHE A 60 4.94 -7.64 3.53
N ARG A 61 5.26 -8.17 4.70
CA ARG A 61 4.66 -7.76 5.97
C ARG A 61 5.60 -6.83 6.73
N PHE A 62 5.03 -5.79 7.34
CA PHE A 62 5.72 -4.76 8.10
C PHE A 62 5.03 -4.51 9.44
N SER A 63 5.68 -3.78 10.36
CA SER A 63 5.01 -3.33 11.58
C SER A 63 3.85 -2.41 11.24
N VAL A 64 2.82 -2.34 12.09
CA VAL A 64 1.78 -1.31 11.95
C VAL A 64 2.38 0.10 12.09
N ASP A 65 3.42 0.25 12.91
CA ASP A 65 4.10 1.53 13.16
C ASP A 65 4.96 2.00 11.97
N ASP A 66 5.26 1.11 11.01
CA ASP A 66 5.93 1.46 9.78
C ASP A 66 5.00 2.22 8.81
N PHE A 67 3.68 2.18 9.05
CA PHE A 67 2.70 2.88 8.22
C PHE A 67 2.57 4.34 8.61
N PHE A 68 2.67 5.21 7.61
CA PHE A 68 2.45 6.64 7.76
C PHE A 68 1.76 7.20 6.51
N TYR A 69 0.99 8.29 6.67
CA TYR A 69 0.38 8.97 5.54
C TYR A 69 0.52 10.49 5.69
N ASN A 70 0.76 11.20 4.58
CA ASN A 70 0.80 12.65 4.55
C ASN A 70 0.36 13.18 3.17
N GLU A 71 -0.55 14.14 3.11
CA GLU A 71 -0.85 14.92 1.90
C GLU A 71 -0.98 14.09 0.59
N ASN A 72 -1.53 12.88 0.68
CA ASN A 72 -1.73 11.87 -0.38
C ASN A 72 -0.58 10.88 -0.66
N LEU A 73 0.51 10.96 0.08
CA LEU A 73 1.57 9.94 0.10
C LEU A 73 1.23 8.89 1.14
N ILE A 74 1.37 7.62 0.76
CA ILE A 74 1.31 6.47 1.66
C ILE A 74 2.73 5.93 1.83
N PHE A 75 3.16 5.78 3.08
CA PHE A 75 4.46 5.27 3.46
C PHE A 75 4.29 3.95 4.20
N ILE A 76 5.16 3.00 3.89
CA ILE A 76 5.36 1.77 4.68
C ILE A 76 6.87 1.55 4.75
N ASN A 77 7.47 1.82 5.92
CA ASN A 77 8.91 1.83 6.11
C ASN A 77 9.57 2.75 5.05
N ASN A 78 10.57 2.29 4.30
CA ASN A 78 11.25 3.08 3.25
C ASN A 78 10.50 3.19 1.91
N ASN A 79 9.31 2.60 1.81
CA ASN A 79 8.50 2.54 0.59
C ASN A 79 7.51 3.71 0.52
N ILE A 80 7.21 4.17 -0.69
CA ILE A 80 6.32 5.32 -0.93
C ILE A 80 5.36 5.01 -2.07
N LEU A 81 4.07 5.28 -1.86
CA LEU A 81 3.02 5.16 -2.85
C LEU A 81 2.24 6.48 -3.00
N HIS A 82 2.22 7.00 -4.22
CA HIS A 82 1.44 8.14 -4.70
C HIS A 82 1.09 7.90 -6.18
N PRO A 83 0.01 8.47 -6.73
CA PRO A 83 -0.35 8.27 -8.14
C PRO A 83 0.76 8.63 -9.15
N GLU A 84 1.68 9.51 -8.77
CA GLU A 84 2.79 9.98 -9.59
C GLU A 84 4.17 9.52 -9.08
N LEU A 85 4.23 8.82 -7.94
CA LEU A 85 5.49 8.35 -7.35
C LEU A 85 5.29 6.96 -6.74
N LEU A 86 6.07 6.01 -7.23
CA LEU A 86 6.21 4.69 -6.62
C LEU A 86 7.68 4.47 -6.26
N LYS A 87 7.98 4.37 -4.97
CA LYS A 87 9.27 3.93 -4.44
C LYS A 87 9.08 2.59 -3.75
N ILE A 88 9.81 1.57 -4.22
CA ILE A 88 9.78 0.21 -3.67
C ILE A 88 11.19 -0.17 -3.25
N ASP A 89 11.31 -0.59 -2.00
CA ASP A 89 12.51 -1.06 -1.31
C ASP A 89 12.09 -2.31 -0.51
N ILE A 90 11.81 -3.39 -1.24
CA ILE A 90 11.40 -4.69 -0.72
C ILE A 90 12.36 -5.76 -1.26
N PRO A 91 12.65 -6.84 -0.50
CA PRO A 91 13.56 -7.91 -0.92
C PRO A 91 13.15 -8.65 -2.20
#